data_AF-A0ABC8RXK5-F1
#
_entry.id   AF-A0ABC8RXK5-F1
#
_cell.length_a   1.000
_cell.length_b   1.000
_cell.length_c   1.000
_cell.angle_alpha   90.00
_cell.angle_beta   90.00
_cell.angle_gamma   90.00
#
_symmetry.space_group_name_H-M   'P 1'
#
loop_
_entity.id
_entity.type
_entity.pdbx_description
1 polymer ?
#
loop_
_entity_poly.entity_id
_entity_poly.type
_entity_poly.pdbx_seq_one_letter_code
_entity_poly.pdbx_strand_id
1 'polypeptide(L)'
;MALDQMGVANVPQRYVLPPTQRPNPSLIFQPSTGLPVINHGVPLPVINDALNSAMLFFNWSNKEKIFLASDNVHEPVRYGTSLNHVKDKVHFWRDFIKHYSHPIPTWIDLWPSNPPSYKENMGNYVQVLHKQLMEVVFESLGLNPNYLHKDIKQGSQVMAINCYPACPEPDLTLGMPPHSDYGYLTILHQSLLGLQIMDHDKNWHSVPVIEGALIIQLGDQMEVMSNGRYKSVVHRVTVNSEKRRLSMTSLHSLALEKKVEPAPELVDEKQPLFYNVCSFKDFLDFISGNDIMDGRFIDTLKKNP
;
A
#
# COMPACT_ATOMS: atom_id res chain seq x y z
N MET A 1 3.41 -6.08 -21.64
CA MET A 1 2.11 -6.76 -21.81
C MET A 1 1.55 -6.96 -20.42
N ALA A 2 0.29 -6.58 -20.17
CA ALA A 2 -0.32 -6.74 -18.84
C ALA A 2 -0.46 -8.24 -18.50
N LEU A 3 -0.30 -8.58 -17.22
CA LEU A 3 -0.28 -9.96 -16.74
C LEU A 3 -1.62 -10.66 -16.96
N ASP A 4 -2.71 -9.92 -16.87
CA ASP A 4 -4.09 -10.40 -17.00
C ASP A 4 -4.44 -10.99 -18.38
N GLN A 5 -3.63 -10.69 -19.41
CA GLN A 5 -3.84 -11.14 -20.79
C GLN A 5 -2.80 -12.15 -21.26
N MET A 6 -1.84 -12.54 -20.41
CA MET A 6 -0.74 -13.40 -20.85
C MET A 6 -1.18 -14.83 -21.17
N GLY A 7 -2.31 -15.32 -20.63
CA GLY A 7 -2.86 -16.65 -20.96
C GLY A 7 -1.84 -17.79 -20.83
N VAL A 8 -0.89 -17.66 -19.90
CA VAL A 8 0.25 -18.58 -19.78
C VAL A 8 -0.13 -19.84 -19.02
N ALA A 9 0.31 -20.99 -19.52
CA ALA A 9 0.14 -22.28 -18.84
C ALA A 9 1.03 -22.44 -17.60
N ASN A 10 2.18 -21.75 -17.57
CA ASN A 10 3.15 -21.77 -16.48
C ASN A 10 3.64 -20.36 -16.17
N VAL A 11 4.09 -20.11 -14.94
CA VAL A 11 4.69 -18.85 -14.51
C VAL A 11 6.06 -18.69 -15.21
N PRO A 12 6.30 -17.59 -15.96
CA PRO A 12 7.58 -17.38 -16.61
C PRO A 12 8.73 -17.25 -15.60
N GLN A 13 9.93 -17.71 -15.94
CA GLN A 13 11.08 -17.77 -15.03
C GLN A 13 11.37 -16.46 -14.28
N ARG A 14 11.15 -15.30 -14.92
CA ARG A 14 11.32 -13.97 -14.30
C ARG A 14 10.37 -13.67 -13.13
N TYR A 15 9.30 -14.43 -12.97
CA TYR A 15 8.34 -14.32 -11.85
C TYR A 15 8.59 -15.39 -10.78
N VAL A 16 9.48 -16.34 -11.02
CA VAL A 16 9.77 -17.44 -10.10
C VAL A 16 10.70 -16.94 -9.02
N LEU A 17 10.21 -16.96 -7.79
CA LEU A 17 10.97 -16.55 -6.61
C LEU A 17 12.04 -17.60 -6.24
N PRO A 18 13.16 -17.17 -5.66
CA PRO A 18 14.11 -18.05 -4.98
C PRO A 18 13.38 -18.93 -3.96
N PRO A 19 13.78 -20.21 -3.77
CA PRO A 19 13.08 -21.14 -2.87
C PRO A 19 12.82 -20.59 -1.46
N THR A 20 13.76 -19.81 -0.90
CA THR A 20 13.66 -19.21 0.43
C THR A 20 12.64 -18.07 0.53
N GLN A 21 12.18 -17.53 -0.59
CA GLN A 21 11.26 -16.39 -0.67
C GLN A 21 9.84 -16.80 -1.12
N ARG A 22 9.63 -18.07 -1.48
CA ARG A 22 8.34 -18.58 -1.92
C ARG A 22 7.31 -18.54 -0.79
N PRO A 23 6.02 -18.30 -1.10
CA PRO A 23 4.97 -18.40 -0.10
C PRO A 23 4.89 -19.84 0.44
N ASN A 24 4.62 -19.98 1.73
CA ASN A 24 4.36 -21.29 2.33
C ASN A 24 2.86 -21.58 2.21
N PRO A 25 2.44 -22.63 1.47
CA PRO A 25 1.02 -22.93 1.25
C PRO A 25 0.30 -23.41 2.52
N SER A 26 1.03 -23.82 3.56
CA SER A 26 0.48 -24.46 4.77
C SER A 26 0.20 -23.49 5.93
N LEU A 27 0.14 -22.19 5.69
CA LEU A 27 -0.02 -21.21 6.76
C LEU A 27 -1.41 -21.29 7.40
N ILE A 28 -1.41 -21.62 8.70
CA ILE A 28 -2.59 -21.68 9.54
C ILE A 28 -3.09 -20.25 9.78
N PHE A 29 -4.40 -20.05 9.65
CA PHE A 29 -5.05 -18.80 10.01
C PHE A 29 -4.84 -18.53 11.51
N GLN A 30 -4.07 -17.49 11.84
CA GLN A 30 -4.07 -16.91 13.18
C GLN A 30 -4.44 -15.42 13.07
N PRO A 31 -5.17 -14.87 14.05
CA PRO A 31 -5.55 -13.46 14.04
C PRO A 31 -4.28 -12.60 14.01
N SER A 32 -4.11 -11.85 12.91
CA SER A 32 -2.97 -10.96 12.72
C SER A 32 -3.23 -9.57 13.28
N THR A 33 -2.18 -8.76 13.34
CA THR A 33 -2.20 -7.34 13.74
C THR A 33 -2.83 -6.41 12.72
N GLY A 34 -3.23 -6.91 11.53
CA GLY A 34 -4.11 -6.15 10.66
C GLY A 34 -5.41 -5.92 11.42
N LEU A 35 -5.86 -4.68 11.49
CA LEU A 35 -7.12 -4.33 12.15
C LEU A 35 -8.20 -4.20 11.08
N PRO A 36 -9.01 -5.25 10.80
CA PRO A 36 -10.26 -5.06 10.10
C PRO A 36 -11.13 -4.13 10.94
N VAL A 37 -11.46 -2.99 10.37
CA VAL A 37 -12.42 -2.04 10.93
C VAL A 37 -13.73 -2.24 10.20
N ILE A 38 -14.79 -2.45 10.97
CA ILE A 38 -16.19 -2.45 10.54
C ILE A 38 -16.89 -1.22 11.13
N ASN A 39 -18.08 -0.89 10.63
CA ASN A 39 -18.85 0.28 11.10
C ASN A 39 -18.07 1.62 10.97
N HIS A 40 -17.16 1.73 9.99
CA HIS A 40 -16.36 2.93 9.72
C HIS A 40 -17.13 4.06 9.00
N GLY A 41 -18.43 3.87 8.73
CA GLY A 41 -19.29 4.89 8.14
C GLY A 41 -19.18 5.06 6.62
N VAL A 42 -18.26 4.35 5.95
CA VAL A 42 -18.21 4.32 4.48
C VAL A 42 -19.30 3.36 3.98
N PRO A 43 -20.26 3.80 3.16
CA PRO A 43 -21.33 2.92 2.68
C PRO A 43 -20.77 1.80 1.79
N LEU A 44 -21.27 0.58 1.98
CA LEU A 44 -20.88 -0.57 1.14
C LEU A 44 -21.05 -0.33 -0.37
N PRO A 45 -22.10 0.37 -0.85
CA PRO A 45 -22.21 0.73 -2.27
C PRO A 45 -21.01 1.54 -2.79
N VAL A 46 -20.46 2.48 -2.00
CA VAL A 46 -19.29 3.28 -2.41
C VAL A 46 -18.06 2.39 -2.63
N ILE A 47 -17.86 1.41 -1.76
CA ILE A 47 -16.76 0.43 -1.89
C ILE A 47 -16.97 -0.43 -3.14
N ASN A 48 -18.19 -0.93 -3.35
CA ASN A 48 -18.53 -1.79 -4.48
C ASN A 48 -18.42 -1.06 -5.83
N ASP A 49 -18.92 0.18 -5.91
CA ASP A 49 -18.89 1.00 -7.11
C ASP A 49 -17.45 1.37 -7.52
N ALA A 50 -16.60 1.67 -6.53
CA ALA A 50 -15.18 1.85 -6.74
C ALA A 50 -14.52 0.55 -7.23
N LEU A 51 -14.78 -0.58 -6.57
CA LEU A 51 -14.23 -1.88 -6.97
C LEU A 51 -14.65 -2.26 -8.42
N ASN A 52 -15.90 -1.98 -8.79
CA ASN A 52 -16.42 -2.18 -10.13
C ASN A 52 -15.72 -1.29 -11.16
N SER A 53 -15.53 0.00 -10.87
CA SER A 53 -14.78 0.92 -11.74
C SER A 53 -13.31 0.49 -11.89
N ALA A 54 -12.67 0.01 -10.83
CA ALA A 54 -11.33 -0.57 -10.88
C ALA A 54 -11.30 -1.81 -11.79
N MET A 55 -12.26 -2.72 -11.64
CA MET A 55 -12.35 -3.91 -12.48
C MET A 55 -12.52 -3.57 -13.97
N LEU A 56 -13.39 -2.61 -14.28
CA LEU A 56 -13.60 -2.11 -15.64
C LEU A 56 -12.34 -1.45 -16.20
N PHE A 57 -11.61 -0.68 -15.38
CA PHE A 57 -10.31 -0.12 -15.77
C PHE A 57 -9.32 -1.23 -16.15
N PHE A 58 -9.16 -2.27 -15.34
CA PHE A 58 -8.23 -3.36 -15.68
C PHE A 58 -8.67 -4.16 -16.91
N ASN A 59 -9.98 -4.32 -17.12
CA ASN A 59 -10.53 -4.95 -18.33
C ASN A 59 -10.34 -4.08 -19.60
N TRP A 60 -10.03 -2.80 -19.45
CA TRP A 60 -9.82 -1.88 -20.58
C TRP A 60 -8.58 -2.27 -21.40
N SER A 61 -8.54 -1.86 -22.68
CA SER A 61 -7.54 -2.35 -23.60
C SER A 61 -6.13 -1.86 -23.23
N ASN A 62 -5.13 -2.74 -23.39
CA ASN A 62 -3.74 -2.40 -23.09
C ASN A 62 -3.19 -1.27 -23.98
N LYS A 63 -3.75 -1.09 -25.18
CA LYS A 63 -3.35 -0.01 -26.10
C LYS A 63 -3.65 1.37 -25.52
N GLU A 64 -4.62 1.47 -24.62
CA GLU A 64 -5.02 2.74 -24.03
C GLU A 64 -4.42 2.92 -22.63
N LYS A 65 -4.35 1.84 -21.83
CA LYS A 65 -3.67 1.86 -20.51
C LYS A 65 -2.18 2.20 -20.61
N ILE A 66 -1.53 1.92 -21.76
CA ILE A 66 -0.09 2.20 -21.95
C ILE A 66 0.25 3.70 -21.87
N PHE A 67 -0.69 4.59 -22.18
CA PHE A 67 -0.46 6.04 -22.06
C PHE A 67 -0.34 6.51 -20.61
N LEU A 68 -0.81 5.70 -19.66
CA LEU A 68 -0.62 5.92 -18.24
C LEU A 68 0.63 5.21 -17.71
N ALA A 69 1.32 4.41 -18.53
CA ALA A 69 2.44 3.60 -18.07
C ALA A 69 3.66 4.48 -17.79
N SER A 70 4.22 4.34 -16.59
CA SER A 70 5.43 5.08 -16.20
C SER A 70 6.20 4.35 -15.10
N ASP A 71 7.52 4.32 -15.24
CA ASP A 71 8.46 3.86 -14.22
C ASP A 71 8.94 4.99 -13.29
N ASN A 72 8.64 6.25 -13.65
CA ASN A 72 8.90 7.41 -12.81
C ASN A 72 7.90 7.44 -11.63
N VAL A 73 8.42 7.19 -10.43
CA VAL A 73 7.61 7.12 -9.20
C VAL A 73 7.07 8.48 -8.75
N HIS A 74 7.58 9.57 -9.32
CA HIS A 74 7.12 10.93 -9.05
C HIS A 74 5.92 11.35 -9.93
N GLU A 75 5.56 10.56 -10.95
CA GLU A 75 4.41 10.87 -11.79
C GLU A 75 3.12 10.84 -10.95
N PRO A 76 2.26 11.88 -11.05
CA PRO A 76 1.02 11.95 -10.29
C PRO A 76 0.06 10.79 -10.60
N VAL A 77 0.14 10.21 -11.80
CA VAL A 77 -0.60 9.02 -12.22
C VAL A 77 0.35 8.09 -12.94
N ARG A 78 0.38 6.82 -12.51
CA ARG A 78 1.20 5.80 -13.18
C ARG A 78 0.55 4.43 -13.14
N TYR A 79 0.46 3.82 -14.31
CA TYR A 79 0.14 2.43 -14.51
C TYR A 79 1.44 1.61 -14.62
N GLY A 80 1.44 0.40 -14.12
CA GLY A 80 2.61 -0.45 -14.14
C GLY A 80 2.30 -1.91 -13.86
N THR A 81 3.33 -2.73 -13.95
CA THR A 81 3.31 -4.15 -13.60
C THR A 81 4.49 -4.45 -12.69
N SER A 82 4.37 -5.50 -11.86
CA SER A 82 5.31 -5.82 -10.79
C SER A 82 5.42 -4.66 -9.75
N LEU A 83 6.62 -4.29 -9.32
CA LEU A 83 6.91 -3.07 -8.57
C LEU A 83 7.45 -1.99 -9.50
N ASN A 84 8.46 -2.37 -10.27
CA ASN A 84 9.00 -1.66 -11.41
C ASN A 84 9.57 -2.69 -12.39
N HIS A 85 8.76 -3.11 -13.37
CA HIS A 85 9.16 -4.08 -14.40
C HIS A 85 10.49 -3.78 -15.11
N VAL A 86 10.98 -2.53 -15.11
CA VAL A 86 12.28 -2.18 -15.71
C VAL A 86 13.46 -2.50 -14.77
N LYS A 87 13.27 -2.35 -13.46
CA LYS A 87 14.34 -2.45 -12.45
C LYS A 87 14.32 -3.75 -11.65
N ASP A 88 13.18 -4.43 -11.61
CA ASP A 88 12.97 -5.59 -10.76
C ASP A 88 13.85 -6.78 -11.20
N LYS A 89 14.68 -7.29 -10.27
CA LYS A 89 15.47 -8.53 -10.50
C LYS A 89 14.56 -9.75 -10.67
N VAL A 90 13.43 -9.76 -9.93
CA VAL A 90 12.36 -10.75 -10.01
C VAL A 90 11.04 -10.01 -10.06
N HIS A 91 10.18 -10.37 -11.00
CA HIS A 91 8.88 -9.74 -11.19
C HIS A 91 7.82 -10.34 -10.27
N PHE A 92 6.84 -9.52 -9.91
CA PHE A 92 5.71 -9.87 -9.06
C PHE A 92 4.41 -9.91 -9.89
N TRP A 93 3.51 -10.82 -9.52
CA TRP A 93 2.29 -11.14 -10.25
C TRP A 93 1.17 -10.11 -10.01
N ARG A 94 1.42 -8.86 -10.41
CA ARG A 94 0.56 -7.71 -10.16
C ARG A 94 0.62 -6.71 -11.30
N ASP A 95 -0.55 -6.21 -11.70
CA ASP A 95 -0.69 -4.94 -12.39
C ASP A 95 -1.25 -3.89 -11.42
N PHE A 96 -0.91 -2.63 -11.59
CA PHE A 96 -1.39 -1.56 -10.71
C PHE A 96 -1.60 -0.26 -11.45
N ILE A 97 -2.46 0.58 -10.88
CA ILE A 97 -2.47 2.02 -11.14
C ILE A 97 -2.35 2.77 -9.81
N LYS A 98 -1.47 3.76 -9.80
CA LYS A 98 -1.31 4.70 -8.69
C LYS A 98 -1.72 6.09 -9.14
N HIS A 99 -2.42 6.81 -8.28
CA HIS A 99 -2.69 8.23 -8.51
C HIS A 99 -2.75 9.04 -7.21
N TYR A 100 -2.18 10.24 -7.25
CA TYR A 100 -2.36 11.23 -6.18
C TYR A 100 -3.84 11.60 -6.07
N SER A 101 -4.32 11.72 -4.84
CA SER A 101 -5.76 11.84 -4.58
C SER A 101 -6.15 12.91 -3.57
N HIS A 102 -5.19 13.51 -2.86
CA HIS A 102 -5.46 14.64 -1.99
C HIS A 102 -4.53 15.83 -2.29
N PRO A 103 -5.08 17.04 -2.44
CA PRO A 103 -6.52 17.36 -2.50
C PRO A 103 -7.14 16.92 -3.85
N ILE A 104 -8.36 16.33 -3.81
CA ILE A 104 -9.03 15.77 -5.01
C ILE A 104 -9.08 16.77 -6.19
N PRO A 105 -9.48 18.05 -6.02
CA PRO A 105 -9.60 18.99 -7.15
C PRO A 105 -8.29 19.25 -7.90
N THR A 106 -7.14 19.01 -7.27
CA THR A 106 -5.83 19.16 -7.92
C THR A 106 -5.49 17.98 -8.82
N TRP A 107 -5.97 16.78 -8.50
CA TRP A 107 -5.49 15.54 -9.12
C TRP A 107 -6.51 14.83 -10.00
N ILE A 108 -7.81 15.04 -9.76
CA ILE A 108 -8.90 14.26 -10.38
C ILE A 108 -8.89 14.32 -11.91
N ASP A 109 -8.41 15.43 -12.50
CA ASP A 109 -8.35 15.58 -13.95
C ASP A 109 -7.30 14.66 -14.60
N LEU A 110 -6.24 14.31 -13.88
CA LEU A 110 -5.18 13.43 -14.34
C LEU A 110 -5.55 11.94 -14.24
N TRP A 111 -6.56 11.59 -13.43
CA TRP A 111 -6.99 10.21 -13.24
C TRP A 111 -7.55 9.61 -14.55
N PRO A 112 -7.61 8.26 -14.66
CA PRO A 112 -8.26 7.61 -15.79
C PRO A 112 -9.66 8.14 -16.07
N SER A 113 -9.92 8.50 -17.31
CA SER A 113 -11.26 8.86 -17.80
C SER A 113 -12.06 7.66 -18.29
N ASN A 114 -11.42 6.48 -18.39
CA ASN A 114 -12.05 5.22 -18.76
C ASN A 114 -11.84 4.18 -17.65
N PRO A 115 -12.91 3.53 -17.15
CA PRO A 115 -14.32 3.77 -17.52
C PRO A 115 -14.79 5.19 -17.15
N PRO A 116 -15.85 5.73 -17.78
CA PRO A 116 -16.37 7.06 -17.45
C PRO A 116 -16.73 7.24 -15.96
N SER A 117 -17.11 6.15 -15.29
CA SER A 117 -17.42 6.11 -13.86
C SER A 117 -16.18 6.10 -12.95
N TYR A 118 -14.95 6.04 -13.48
CA TYR A 118 -13.75 5.88 -12.67
C TYR A 118 -13.55 7.06 -11.72
N LYS A 119 -13.56 8.28 -12.26
CA LYS A 119 -13.28 9.50 -11.49
C LYS A 119 -14.29 9.71 -10.36
N GLU A 120 -15.57 9.56 -10.68
CA GLU A 120 -16.66 9.71 -9.71
C GLU A 120 -16.59 8.64 -8.61
N ASN A 121 -16.55 7.37 -8.97
CA ASN A 121 -16.59 6.28 -7.98
C ASN A 121 -15.33 6.25 -7.12
N MET A 122 -14.14 6.48 -7.69
CA MET A 122 -12.91 6.61 -6.91
C MET A 122 -12.92 7.86 -6.03
N GLY A 123 -13.42 8.99 -6.53
CA GLY A 123 -13.53 10.23 -5.76
C GLY A 123 -14.42 10.08 -4.53
N ASN A 124 -15.51 9.31 -4.66
CA ASN A 124 -16.40 8.96 -3.56
C ASN A 124 -15.73 7.99 -2.55
N TYR A 125 -14.90 7.05 -3.02
CA TYR A 125 -14.20 6.10 -2.14
C TYR A 125 -13.06 6.74 -1.34
N VAL A 126 -12.35 7.71 -1.93
CA VAL A 126 -11.19 8.41 -1.36
C VAL A 126 -11.52 9.23 -0.09
N GLN A 127 -12.80 9.37 0.25
CA GLN A 127 -13.34 10.22 1.30
C GLN A 127 -12.89 9.84 2.74
N VAL A 128 -13.06 10.81 3.63
CA VAL A 128 -12.22 11.06 4.82
C VAL A 128 -12.51 10.12 5.99
N LEU A 129 -11.66 9.10 6.18
CA LEU A 129 -11.54 8.36 7.44
C LEU A 129 -10.18 8.58 8.12
N HIS A 130 -9.14 8.90 7.34
CA HIS A 130 -7.76 8.99 7.83
C HIS A 130 -7.58 9.98 8.98
N LYS A 131 -8.26 11.13 8.97
CA LYS A 131 -8.13 12.15 10.01
C LYS A 131 -8.55 11.60 11.39
N GLN A 132 -9.72 10.97 11.46
CA GLN A 132 -10.24 10.40 12.70
C GLN A 132 -9.36 9.26 13.21
N LEU A 133 -8.87 8.41 12.30
CA LEU A 133 -7.94 7.34 12.65
C LEU A 133 -6.62 7.88 13.20
N MET A 134 -6.05 8.93 12.60
CA MET A 134 -4.83 9.58 13.12
C MET A 134 -5.05 10.21 14.49
N GLU A 135 -6.18 10.88 14.71
CA GLU A 135 -6.54 11.48 16.01
C GLU A 135 -6.56 10.41 17.12
N VAL A 136 -7.19 9.25 16.87
CA VAL A 136 -7.21 8.11 17.81
C VAL A 136 -5.82 7.55 18.05
N VAL A 137 -4.99 7.43 17.00
CA VAL A 137 -3.61 6.94 17.15
C VAL A 137 -2.78 7.91 17.98
N PHE A 138 -2.89 9.23 17.77
CA PHE A 138 -2.17 10.21 18.57
C PHE A 138 -2.61 10.20 20.04
N GLU A 139 -3.93 10.13 20.29
CA GLU A 139 -4.46 10.02 21.64
C GLU A 139 -3.93 8.78 22.37
N SER A 140 -3.86 7.63 21.68
CA SER A 140 -3.32 6.39 22.25
C SER A 140 -1.82 6.44 22.58
N LEU A 141 -1.09 7.38 21.98
CA LEU A 141 0.32 7.67 22.31
C LEU A 141 0.46 8.69 23.46
N GLY A 142 -0.65 9.22 23.98
CA GLY A 142 -0.65 10.31 24.96
C GLY A 142 -0.37 11.68 24.34
N LEU A 143 -0.46 11.80 23.02
CA LEU A 143 -0.32 13.09 22.31
C LEU A 143 -1.67 13.80 22.21
N ASN A 144 -1.63 15.09 21.89
CA ASN A 144 -2.84 15.82 21.53
C ASN A 144 -3.48 15.17 20.29
N PRO A 145 -4.80 14.87 20.25
CA PRO A 145 -5.44 14.32 19.06
C PRO A 145 -5.22 15.17 17.80
N ASN A 146 -5.04 16.49 17.96
CA ASN A 146 -4.74 17.43 16.88
C ASN A 146 -3.24 17.66 16.64
N TYR A 147 -2.35 16.81 17.15
CA TYR A 147 -0.88 16.99 17.11
C TYR A 147 -0.35 17.42 15.73
N LEU A 148 -0.79 16.75 14.65
CA LEU A 148 -0.44 17.08 13.27
C LEU A 148 -1.60 17.62 12.43
N HIS A 149 -2.62 18.23 13.05
CA HIS A 149 -3.85 18.62 12.35
C HIS A 149 -3.61 19.46 11.08
N LYS A 150 -2.73 20.48 11.17
CA LYS A 150 -2.40 21.35 10.02
C LYS A 150 -1.63 20.62 8.93
N ASP A 151 -0.72 19.73 9.32
CA ASP A 151 0.14 18.99 8.39
C ASP A 151 -0.64 17.86 7.69
N ILE A 152 -1.53 17.17 8.41
CA ILE A 152 -2.46 16.17 7.84
C ILE A 152 -3.41 16.82 6.84
N LYS A 153 -3.96 18.00 7.17
CA LYS A 153 -4.85 18.74 6.26
C LYS A 153 -4.16 19.09 4.93
N GLN A 154 -2.87 19.45 5.00
CA GLN A 154 -2.02 19.75 3.84
C GLN A 154 -1.28 18.51 3.32
N GLY A 155 -1.65 17.32 3.81
CA GLY A 155 -0.96 16.07 3.55
C GLY A 155 -1.05 15.61 2.11
N SER A 156 -0.59 14.40 1.88
CA SER A 156 -0.73 13.71 0.60
C SER A 156 -1.52 12.42 0.79
N GLN A 157 -2.27 12.06 -0.25
CA GLN A 157 -2.94 10.78 -0.36
C GLN A 157 -2.59 10.18 -1.71
N VAL A 158 -2.17 8.91 -1.72
CA VAL A 158 -1.93 8.15 -2.94
C VAL A 158 -2.86 6.95 -2.93
N MET A 159 -3.70 6.86 -3.95
CA MET A 159 -4.46 5.64 -4.22
C MET A 159 -3.58 4.69 -5.01
N ALA A 160 -3.53 3.43 -4.59
CA ALA A 160 -2.92 2.33 -5.31
C ALA A 160 -3.98 1.24 -5.51
N ILE A 161 -4.45 1.09 -6.74
CA ILE A 161 -5.39 0.04 -7.12
C ILE A 161 -4.57 -1.08 -7.73
N ASN A 162 -4.73 -2.29 -7.19
CA ASN A 162 -3.91 -3.45 -7.54
C ASN A 162 -4.78 -4.56 -8.12
N CYS A 163 -4.31 -5.13 -9.22
CA CYS A 163 -4.90 -6.28 -9.89
C CYS A 163 -3.91 -7.45 -9.85
N TYR A 164 -4.37 -8.56 -9.31
CA TYR A 164 -3.63 -9.82 -9.23
C TYR A 164 -4.42 -10.85 -10.04
N PRO A 165 -4.02 -11.12 -11.30
CA PRO A 165 -4.67 -12.14 -12.12
C PRO A 165 -4.55 -13.53 -11.49
N ALA A 166 -5.41 -14.46 -11.89
CA ALA A 166 -5.25 -15.87 -11.54
C ALA A 166 -3.86 -16.35 -12.02
N CYS A 167 -3.16 -17.09 -11.16
CA CYS A 167 -1.79 -17.53 -11.39
C CYS A 167 -1.75 -19.06 -11.50
N PRO A 168 -1.18 -19.65 -12.57
CA PRO A 168 -1.17 -21.11 -12.74
C PRO A 168 -0.30 -21.82 -11.69
N GLU A 169 0.75 -21.16 -11.18
CA GLU A 169 1.68 -21.72 -10.19
C GLU A 169 1.86 -20.73 -9.02
N PRO A 170 0.82 -20.54 -8.18
CA PRO A 170 0.81 -19.48 -7.17
C PRO A 170 1.90 -19.66 -6.09
N ASP A 171 2.40 -20.88 -5.90
CA ASP A 171 3.46 -21.18 -4.93
C ASP A 171 4.87 -20.77 -5.40
N LEU A 172 5.02 -20.37 -6.67
CA LEU A 172 6.30 -19.95 -7.24
C LEU A 172 6.50 -18.44 -7.23
N THR A 173 5.45 -17.64 -6.99
CA THR A 173 5.50 -16.19 -7.13
C THR A 173 4.74 -15.49 -6.00
N LEU A 174 4.83 -14.17 -5.97
CA LEU A 174 4.05 -13.30 -5.08
C LEU A 174 3.43 -12.18 -5.92
N GLY A 175 2.28 -11.68 -5.49
CA GLY A 175 1.70 -10.47 -6.04
C GLY A 175 2.47 -9.22 -5.60
N MET A 176 3.01 -9.24 -4.38
CA MET A 176 3.95 -8.24 -3.87
C MET A 176 4.90 -8.87 -2.85
N PRO A 177 6.16 -8.45 -2.79
CA PRO A 177 7.11 -8.97 -1.83
C PRO A 177 6.82 -8.50 -0.40
N PRO A 178 7.51 -9.08 0.60
CA PRO A 178 7.61 -8.51 1.93
C PRO A 178 8.08 -7.05 1.87
N HIS A 179 7.26 -6.13 2.38
CA HIS A 179 7.56 -4.71 2.48
C HIS A 179 6.77 -4.08 3.64
N SER A 180 7.12 -2.84 3.99
CA SER A 180 6.29 -1.98 4.83
C SER A 180 5.87 -0.74 4.04
N ASP A 181 4.74 -0.14 4.41
CA ASP A 181 4.25 1.07 3.76
C ASP A 181 4.95 2.30 4.32
N TYR A 182 5.30 3.26 3.47
CA TYR A 182 6.08 4.42 3.93
C TYR A 182 5.27 5.45 4.73
N GLY A 183 3.99 5.66 4.42
CA GLY A 183 3.17 6.75 4.98
C GLY A 183 2.90 6.63 6.49
N TYR A 184 2.05 7.50 7.02
CA TYR A 184 1.58 7.35 8.41
C TYR A 184 0.52 6.25 8.53
N LEU A 185 -0.39 6.17 7.55
CA LEU A 185 -1.56 5.32 7.62
C LEU A 185 -1.91 4.78 6.23
N THR A 186 -2.20 3.50 6.16
CA THR A 186 -2.78 2.82 5.00
C THR A 186 -4.18 2.35 5.33
N ILE A 187 -5.14 2.65 4.45
CA ILE A 187 -6.52 2.15 4.49
C ILE A 187 -6.72 1.27 3.26
N LEU A 188 -7.00 -0.01 3.47
CA LEU A 188 -7.03 -1.01 2.41
C LEU A 188 -8.36 -1.75 2.36
N HIS A 189 -8.94 -1.85 1.16
CA HIS A 189 -10.00 -2.81 0.86
C HIS A 189 -9.45 -3.96 0.01
N GLN A 190 -9.83 -5.21 0.31
CA GLN A 190 -9.46 -6.40 -0.47
C GLN A 190 -10.69 -7.21 -0.89
N SER A 191 -10.75 -7.59 -2.16
CA SER A 191 -11.87 -8.39 -2.70
C SER A 191 -11.78 -9.89 -2.40
N LEU A 192 -10.57 -10.42 -2.21
CA LEU A 192 -10.28 -11.83 -1.94
C LEU A 192 -9.08 -11.94 -0.99
N LEU A 193 -8.87 -13.15 -0.44
CA LEU A 193 -7.68 -13.47 0.35
C LEU A 193 -6.41 -13.25 -0.47
N GLY A 194 -5.35 -12.79 0.19
CA GLY A 194 -4.04 -12.63 -0.43
C GLY A 194 -3.08 -11.76 0.40
N LEU A 195 -3.59 -10.84 1.21
CA LEU A 195 -2.74 -10.10 2.14
C LEU A 195 -2.24 -11.02 3.26
N GLN A 196 -0.93 -11.00 3.49
CA GLN A 196 -0.30 -11.63 4.64
C GLN A 196 0.54 -10.61 5.41
N ILE A 197 0.48 -10.67 6.74
CA ILE A 197 1.23 -9.81 7.65
C ILE A 197 2.24 -10.66 8.42
N MET A 198 3.44 -10.12 8.66
CA MET A 198 4.47 -10.76 9.46
C MET A 198 4.33 -10.37 10.94
N ASP A 199 4.37 -11.35 11.83
CA ASP A 199 4.43 -11.09 13.29
C ASP A 199 5.87 -10.86 13.78
N HIS A 200 6.02 -10.66 15.09
CA HIS A 200 7.32 -10.46 15.73
C HIS A 200 8.25 -11.69 15.66
N ASP A 201 7.69 -12.88 15.55
CA ASP A 201 8.40 -14.16 15.44
C ASP A 201 8.72 -14.52 13.98
N LYS A 202 8.47 -13.60 13.04
CA LYS A 202 8.68 -13.73 11.60
C LYS A 202 7.77 -14.77 10.93
N ASN A 203 6.64 -15.09 11.54
CA ASN A 203 5.61 -15.92 10.94
C ASN A 203 4.65 -15.07 10.10
N TRP A 204 4.14 -15.67 9.03
CA TRP A 204 3.21 -15.03 8.11
C TRP A 204 1.77 -15.39 8.44
N HIS A 205 0.92 -14.40 8.57
CA HIS A 205 -0.50 -14.56 8.92
C HIS A 205 -1.40 -13.98 7.84
N SER A 206 -2.33 -14.79 7.35
CA SER A 206 -3.32 -14.34 6.37
C SER A 206 -4.36 -13.42 7.01
N VAL A 207 -4.64 -12.28 6.36
CA VAL A 207 -5.67 -11.34 6.81
C VAL A 207 -7.02 -11.76 6.23
N PRO A 208 -8.07 -11.99 7.05
CA PRO A 208 -9.38 -12.42 6.57
C PRO A 208 -10.01 -11.37 5.65
N VAL A 209 -10.89 -11.85 4.76
CA VAL A 209 -11.82 -10.98 4.02
C VAL A 209 -13.12 -10.93 4.81
N ILE A 210 -13.45 -9.76 5.32
CA ILE A 210 -14.73 -9.48 5.97
C ILE A 210 -15.47 -8.50 5.07
N GLU A 211 -16.71 -8.81 4.73
CA GLU A 211 -17.51 -7.98 3.82
C GLU A 211 -17.63 -6.55 4.36
N GLY A 212 -17.31 -5.57 3.51
CA GLY A 212 -17.33 -4.15 3.84
C GLY A 212 -16.21 -3.68 4.76
N ALA A 213 -15.38 -4.56 5.33
CA ALA A 213 -14.32 -4.14 6.25
C ALA A 213 -13.16 -3.44 5.52
N LEU A 214 -12.58 -2.45 6.20
CA LEU A 214 -11.35 -1.78 5.80
C LEU A 214 -10.21 -2.26 6.70
N ILE A 215 -9.08 -2.60 6.10
CA ILE A 215 -7.87 -2.99 6.82
C ILE A 215 -7.04 -1.75 7.05
N ILE A 216 -6.71 -1.48 8.31
CA ILE A 216 -5.89 -0.35 8.70
C ILE A 216 -4.48 -0.83 9.06
N GLN A 217 -3.47 -0.16 8.50
CA GLN A 217 -2.05 -0.42 8.79
C GLN A 217 -1.33 0.89 9.06
N LEU A 218 -0.40 0.87 10.03
CA LEU A 218 0.50 1.98 10.29
C LEU A 218 1.78 1.78 9.48
N GLY A 219 2.28 2.87 8.90
CA GLY A 219 3.47 2.86 8.05
C GLY A 219 4.71 3.47 8.71
N ASP A 220 5.77 3.59 7.93
CA ASP A 220 7.11 3.96 8.38
C ASP A 220 7.15 5.35 9.00
N GLN A 221 6.43 6.34 8.44
CA GLN A 221 6.38 7.68 9.02
C GLN A 221 5.71 7.70 10.41
N MET A 222 4.72 6.83 10.66
CA MET A 222 4.13 6.69 11.98
C MET A 222 5.11 6.03 12.96
N GLU A 223 5.87 5.02 12.52
CA GLU A 223 6.95 4.43 13.33
C GLU A 223 8.02 5.47 13.69
N VAL A 224 8.46 6.29 12.72
CA VAL A 224 9.41 7.39 12.97
C VAL A 224 8.83 8.39 13.96
N MET A 225 7.63 8.92 13.71
CA MET A 225 6.99 9.93 14.57
C MET A 225 6.76 9.41 15.99
N SER A 226 6.34 8.15 16.13
CA SER A 226 6.13 7.53 17.44
C SER A 226 7.42 7.07 18.13
N ASN A 227 8.60 7.39 17.57
CA ASN A 227 9.91 6.95 18.02
C ASN A 227 10.00 5.43 18.23
N GLY A 228 9.34 4.66 17.37
CA GLY A 228 9.34 3.20 17.41
C GLY A 228 8.30 2.56 18.34
N ARG A 229 7.41 3.33 18.98
CA ARG A 229 6.30 2.78 19.81
C ARG A 229 5.30 2.00 18.97
N TYR A 230 4.94 2.54 17.81
CA TYR A 230 4.27 1.77 16.78
C TYR A 230 5.29 1.20 15.80
N LYS A 231 5.05 -0.05 15.38
CA LYS A 231 5.85 -0.71 14.36
C LYS A 231 5.10 -0.72 13.03
N SER A 232 5.81 -0.30 12.00
CA SER A 232 5.37 -0.37 10.62
C SER A 232 5.20 -1.84 10.22
N VAL A 233 4.03 -2.16 9.70
CA VAL A 233 3.61 -3.54 9.48
C VAL A 233 4.29 -4.12 8.24
N VAL A 234 5.16 -5.11 8.44
CA VAL A 234 5.73 -5.87 7.32
C VAL A 234 4.66 -6.80 6.77
N HIS A 235 4.38 -6.69 5.48
CA HIS A 235 3.33 -7.46 4.82
C HIS A 235 3.74 -7.84 3.40
N ARG A 236 3.06 -8.85 2.83
CA ARG A 236 3.23 -9.31 1.45
C ARG A 236 1.87 -9.66 0.84
N VAL A 237 1.86 -9.90 -0.47
CA VAL A 237 0.64 -10.35 -1.15
C VAL A 237 0.89 -11.66 -1.88
N THR A 238 0.16 -12.70 -1.50
CA THR A 238 0.10 -13.97 -2.22
C THR A 238 -0.92 -13.90 -3.36
N VAL A 239 -0.80 -14.81 -4.32
CA VAL A 239 -1.74 -14.97 -5.44
C VAL A 239 -2.42 -16.33 -5.36
N ASN A 240 -3.45 -16.52 -6.18
CA ASN A 240 -4.22 -17.77 -6.23
C ASN A 240 -4.45 -18.17 -7.69
N SER A 241 -4.81 -19.44 -7.91
CA SER A 241 -5.01 -20.01 -9.26
C SER A 241 -6.44 -19.90 -9.79
N GLU A 242 -7.41 -19.52 -8.95
CA GLU A 242 -8.83 -19.61 -9.30
C GLU A 242 -9.40 -18.30 -9.83
N LYS A 243 -9.11 -17.20 -9.15
CA LYS A 243 -9.82 -15.92 -9.33
C LYS A 243 -8.88 -14.74 -9.28
N ARG A 244 -9.17 -13.79 -10.16
CA ARG A 244 -8.55 -12.45 -10.12
C ARG A 244 -8.92 -11.76 -8.81
N ARG A 245 -7.91 -11.24 -8.12
CA ARG A 245 -8.05 -10.43 -6.90
C ARG A 245 -7.77 -8.97 -7.21
N LEU A 246 -8.62 -8.09 -6.70
CA LEU A 246 -8.40 -6.65 -6.66
C LEU A 246 -8.19 -6.16 -5.22
N SER A 247 -7.37 -5.14 -5.05
CA SER A 247 -7.33 -4.35 -3.81
C SER A 247 -7.25 -2.85 -4.10
N MET A 248 -7.81 -2.04 -3.20
CA MET A 248 -7.78 -0.59 -3.26
C MET A 248 -7.11 -0.07 -1.98
N THR A 249 -5.90 0.45 -2.13
CA THR A 249 -5.08 0.95 -1.02
C THR A 249 -5.05 2.48 -1.06
N SER A 250 -5.40 3.12 0.04
CA SER A 250 -5.26 4.55 0.25
C SER A 250 -4.12 4.81 1.23
N LEU A 251 -3.00 5.35 0.74
CA LEU A 251 -1.81 5.66 1.54
C LEU A 251 -1.82 7.14 1.90
N HIS A 252 -1.72 7.45 3.20
CA HIS A 252 -1.76 8.81 3.74
C HIS A 252 -0.40 9.21 4.33
N SER A 253 0.11 10.36 3.90
CA SER A 253 1.37 10.96 4.33
C SER A 253 1.18 12.47 4.56
N LEU A 254 2.20 13.14 5.07
CA LEU A 254 2.26 14.61 5.07
C LEU A 254 2.57 15.14 3.64
N ALA A 255 2.65 16.46 3.51
CA ALA A 255 3.10 17.10 2.27
C ALA A 255 4.48 16.57 1.85
N LEU A 256 4.76 16.58 0.55
CA LEU A 256 5.92 15.90 -0.04
C LEU A 256 7.26 16.22 0.66
N GLU A 257 7.49 17.50 0.92
CA GLU A 257 8.71 18.02 1.56
C GLU A 257 8.62 18.12 3.08
N LYS A 258 7.44 17.90 3.67
CA LYS A 258 7.24 18.05 5.10
C LYS A 258 8.07 17.00 5.83
N LYS A 259 8.94 17.47 6.72
CA LYS A 259 9.78 16.62 7.55
C LYS A 259 8.95 15.91 8.61
N VAL A 260 9.28 14.64 8.81
CA VAL A 260 8.77 13.73 9.83
C VAL A 260 9.92 13.38 10.75
N GLU A 261 9.71 13.57 12.03
CA GLU A 261 10.67 13.29 13.09
C GLU A 261 9.95 12.74 14.33
N PRO A 262 10.66 12.02 15.21
CA PRO A 262 10.11 11.59 16.49
C PRO A 262 9.47 12.74 17.27
N ALA A 263 8.24 12.54 17.76
CA ALA A 263 7.56 13.52 18.58
C ALA A 263 8.37 13.81 19.85
N PRO A 264 8.69 15.07 20.18
CA PRO A 264 9.49 15.40 21.35
C PRO A 264 8.93 14.83 22.66
N GLU A 265 7.60 14.75 22.78
CA GLU A 265 6.89 14.20 23.93
C GLU A 265 7.10 12.68 24.11
N LEU A 266 7.59 11.98 23.08
CA LEU A 266 7.84 10.54 23.09
C LEU A 266 9.34 10.21 23.18
N VAL A 267 10.19 11.22 23.41
CA VAL A 267 11.63 11.07 23.58
C VAL A 267 12.00 11.41 25.02
N ASP A 268 12.64 10.46 25.70
CA ASP A 268 13.12 10.61 27.07
C ASP A 268 14.40 9.78 27.31
N GLU A 269 14.90 9.74 28.55
CA GLU A 269 16.12 8.99 28.90
C GLU A 269 15.98 7.46 28.67
N LYS A 270 14.77 6.91 28.78
CA LYS A 270 14.47 5.48 28.57
C LYS A 270 14.17 5.17 27.11
N GLN A 271 13.67 6.15 26.36
CA GLN A 271 13.37 6.08 24.94
C GLN A 271 14.09 7.21 24.20
N PRO A 272 15.43 7.10 24.02
CA PRO A 272 16.19 8.11 23.31
C PRO A 272 15.80 8.16 21.84
N LEU A 273 16.31 9.16 21.14
CA LEU A 273 15.99 9.41 19.74
C LEU A 273 16.51 8.26 18.84
N PHE A 274 15.61 7.39 18.37
CA PHE A 274 15.98 6.19 17.62
C PHE A 274 15.99 6.39 16.10
N TYR A 275 15.31 7.42 15.59
CA TYR A 275 15.17 7.66 14.16
C TYR A 275 15.71 9.04 13.74
N ASN A 276 16.24 9.09 12.52
CA ASN A 276 16.56 10.30 11.76
C ASN A 276 15.29 10.89 11.13
N VAL A 277 15.38 12.17 10.78
CA VAL A 277 14.33 12.91 10.08
C VAL A 277 14.23 12.42 8.64
N CYS A 278 13.01 12.33 8.10
CA CYS A 278 12.77 12.01 6.69
C CYS A 278 11.57 12.79 6.11
N SER A 279 11.34 12.72 4.80
CA SER A 279 10.11 13.19 4.15
C SER A 279 9.67 12.25 3.02
N PHE A 280 8.44 12.44 2.54
CA PHE A 280 7.93 11.63 1.43
C PHE A 280 8.75 11.79 0.15
N LYS A 281 9.32 12.98 -0.08
CA LYS A 281 10.31 13.19 -1.13
C LYS A 281 11.53 12.28 -0.97
N ASP A 282 12.11 12.22 0.23
CA ASP A 282 13.30 11.40 0.52
C ASP A 282 13.01 9.91 0.24
N PHE A 283 11.80 9.43 0.56
CA PHE A 283 11.37 8.07 0.22
C PHE A 283 11.22 7.85 -1.29
N LEU A 284 10.59 8.77 -2.03
CA LEU A 284 10.48 8.65 -3.48
C LEU A 284 11.85 8.64 -4.16
N ASP A 285 12.78 9.47 -3.69
CA ASP A 285 14.17 9.49 -4.16
C ASP A 285 14.86 8.15 -3.85
N PHE A 286 14.67 7.59 -2.65
CA PHE A 286 15.20 6.28 -2.25
C PHE A 286 14.72 5.16 -3.18
N ILE A 287 13.42 5.03 -3.41
CA ILE A 287 12.88 3.96 -4.29
C ILE A 287 13.13 4.22 -5.79
N SER A 288 13.52 5.45 -6.16
CA SER A 288 13.96 5.76 -7.52
C SER A 288 15.36 5.22 -7.79
N GLY A 289 16.25 5.27 -6.79
CA GLY A 289 17.64 4.84 -6.91
C GLY A 289 17.92 3.40 -6.47
N ASN A 290 17.03 2.77 -5.70
CA ASN A 290 17.28 1.49 -5.04
C ASN A 290 16.20 0.45 -5.36
N ASP A 291 16.59 -0.84 -5.30
CA ASP A 291 15.64 -1.95 -5.29
C ASP A 291 15.10 -2.12 -3.86
N ILE A 292 13.77 -2.09 -3.69
CA ILE A 292 13.15 -2.21 -2.37
C ILE A 292 13.38 -3.58 -1.71
N MET A 293 13.83 -4.57 -2.50
CA MET A 293 14.24 -5.89 -2.01
C MET A 293 15.60 -5.87 -1.32
N ASP A 294 16.46 -4.89 -1.63
CA ASP A 294 17.81 -4.80 -1.08
C ASP A 294 17.84 -4.12 0.31
N GLY A 295 16.76 -3.42 0.68
CA GLY A 295 16.60 -2.83 2.01
C GLY A 295 15.40 -1.90 2.12
N ARG A 296 14.85 -1.77 3.33
CA ARG A 296 13.72 -0.85 3.59
C ARG A 296 14.23 0.55 3.91
N PHE A 297 13.51 1.56 3.43
CA PHE A 297 13.86 2.96 3.70
C PHE A 297 13.93 3.26 5.20
N ILE A 298 12.98 2.78 6.00
CA ILE A 298 12.98 3.00 7.45
C ILE A 298 14.23 2.46 8.15
N ASP A 299 14.83 1.38 7.67
CA ASP A 299 16.03 0.81 8.28
C ASP A 299 17.24 1.75 8.11
N THR A 300 17.27 2.56 7.04
CA THR A 300 18.28 3.61 6.83
C THR A 300 18.14 4.79 7.77
N LEU A 301 16.98 4.94 8.43
CA LEU A 301 16.69 6.06 9.32
C LEU A 301 17.11 5.77 10.77
N LYS A 302 17.41 4.52 11.13
CA LYS A 302 17.75 4.16 12.52
C LYS A 302 19.10 4.75 12.93
N LYS A 303 19.16 5.41 14.09
CA LYS A 303 20.37 6.07 14.61
C LYS A 303 21.34 5.11 15.30
N ASN A 304 20.83 4.06 15.94
CA ASN A 304 21.62 3.04 16.63
C ASN A 304 20.98 1.67 16.37
N PRO A 305 21.38 0.97 15.28
CA PRO A 305 20.78 -0.31 14.90
C PRO A 305 21.11 -1.46 15.87
#